data_AF-A0A959T972-F1
#
_entry.id   AF-A0A959T972-F1
#
_cell.length_a   1.000
_cell.length_b   1.000
_cell.length_c   1.000
_cell.angle_alpha   90.00
_cell.angle_beta   90.00
_cell.angle_gamma   90.00
#
_symmetry.space_group_name_H-M   'P 1'
#
loop_
_entity.id
_entity.type
_entity.pdbx_description
1 polymer ?
#
loop_
_entity_poly.entity_id
_entity_poly.type
_entity_poly.pdbx_seq_one_letter_code
_entity_poly.pdbx_strand_id
1 'polypeptide(L)' 'MNIQRTTQAAVCLAALLAAHGSRSQVIINEIGAANLDQFSDSYGEFEDWIELYNTSAAVVDISGWYLSDNP' A
#
# COMPACT_ATOMS: atom_id res chain seq x y z
N MET A 1 15.25 -36.26 20.14
CA MET A 1 14.65 -35.15 19.35
C MET A 1 15.41 -33.89 19.72
N ASN A 2 16.25 -33.38 18.80
CA ASN A 2 17.29 -32.39 19.12
C ASN A 2 16.70 -30.99 19.32
N ILE A 3 16.43 -30.64 20.58
CA ILE A 3 15.91 -29.34 21.04
C ILE A 3 16.67 -28.15 20.43
N GLN A 4 17.98 -28.28 20.25
CA GLN A 4 18.83 -27.22 19.67
C GLN A 4 18.48 -26.89 18.20
N ARG A 5 18.06 -27.89 17.41
CA ARG A 5 17.67 -27.70 16.00
C ARG A 5 16.31 -27.03 15.87
N THR A 6 15.38 -27.37 16.75
CA THR A 6 14.05 -26.74 16.82
C THR A 6 14.15 -25.29 17.29
N THR A 7 15.03 -24.99 18.25
CA THR A 7 15.25 -23.62 18.72
C THR A 7 15.87 -22.74 17.64
N GLN A 8 16.87 -23.23 16.90
CA GLN A 8 17.45 -22.49 15.77
C GLN A 8 16.42 -22.20 14.67
N ALA A 9 15.62 -23.18 14.27
CA ALA A 9 14.58 -22.99 13.26
C ALA A 9 13.54 -21.94 13.69
N ALA A 10 13.13 -21.95 14.97
CA ALA A 10 12.21 -20.96 15.52
C ALA A 10 12.81 -19.54 15.56
N VAL A 11 14.10 -19.42 15.92
CA VAL A 11 14.83 -18.14 15.91
C VAL A 11 14.94 -17.58 14.49
N CYS A 12 15.26 -18.44 13.50
CA CYS A 12 15.31 -18.03 12.09
C CYS A 12 13.94 -17.57 11.57
N LEU A 13 12.86 -18.28 11.92
CA LEU A 13 11.51 -17.92 11.52
C LEU A 13 11.07 -16.58 12.14
N ALA A 14 11.37 -16.36 13.42
CA ALA A 14 11.09 -15.09 14.09
C ALA A 14 11.88 -13.92 13.49
N ALA A 15 13.16 -14.13 13.14
CA ALA A 15 13.98 -13.13 12.47
C ALA A 15 13.48 -12.77 11.06
N LEU A 16 13.00 -13.77 10.30
CA LEU A 16 12.38 -13.56 8.99
C LEU A 16 11.10 -12.72 9.09
N LEU A 17 10.24 -13.00 10.07
CA LEU A 17 9.03 -12.22 10.32
C LEU A 17 9.34 -10.78 10.75
N ALA A 18 10.38 -10.57 11.55
CA ALA A 18 10.80 -9.23 12.00
C ALA A 18 11.49 -8.40 10.90
N ALA A 19 12.03 -9.03 9.86
CA ALA A 19 12.72 -8.35 8.75
C ALA A 19 11.78 -7.78 7.67
N HIS A 20 10.46 -7.85 7.86
CA HIS A 20 9.50 -7.28 6.92
C HIS A 20 9.52 -5.74 7.05
N GLY A 21 10.38 -5.10 6.27
CA GLY A 21 10.37 -3.65 6.13
C GLY A 21 9.00 -3.18 5.66
N SER A 22 8.35 -2.30 6.43
CA SER A 22 7.14 -1.61 6.00
C SER A 22 7.50 -0.75 4.78
N ARG A 23 7.17 -1.20 3.58
CA ARG A 23 7.09 -0.33 2.40
C ARG A 23 5.98 0.69 2.62
N SER A 24 5.97 1.81 1.87
CA SER A 24 4.84 2.75 1.89
C SER A 24 3.55 1.97 1.73
N GLN A 25 2.68 2.03 2.73
CA GLN A 25 1.50 1.16 2.79
C GLN A 25 0.50 1.55 1.71
N VAL A 26 0.36 2.86 1.47
CA VAL A 26 -0.45 3.41 0.38
C VAL A 26 0.48 3.97 -0.70
N ILE A 27 0.14 3.68 -1.95
CA ILE A 27 0.84 4.15 -3.15
C ILE A 27 -0.14 4.80 -4.12
N ILE A 28 0.36 5.67 -5.00
CA ILE A 28 -0.35 6.02 -6.23
C ILE A 28 -0.14 4.85 -7.20
N ASN A 29 -1.21 4.11 -7.51
CA ASN A 29 -1.16 2.95 -8.39
C ASN A 29 -1.33 3.32 -9.87
N GLU A 30 -2.20 4.28 -10.15
CA GLU A 30 -2.50 4.75 -11.50
C GLU A 30 -2.80 6.25 -11.53
N ILE A 31 -2.58 6.87 -12.69
CA ILE A 31 -2.92 8.26 -12.99
C ILE A 31 -3.68 8.26 -14.33
N GLY A 32 -4.92 8.76 -14.32
CA GLY A 32 -5.70 9.00 -15.52
C GLY A 32 -5.79 10.49 -15.81
N ALA A 33 -4.93 11.02 -16.70
CA ALA A 33 -4.91 12.45 -17.08
C ALA A 33 -5.62 12.76 -18.42
N ALA A 34 -6.38 11.79 -18.94
CA ALA A 34 -7.08 11.86 -20.21
C ALA A 34 -8.33 10.96 -20.17
N ASN A 35 -9.09 11.09 -19.09
CA ASN A 35 -10.35 10.38 -18.92
C ASN A 35 -11.42 11.08 -19.76
N LEU A 36 -11.76 10.52 -20.91
CA LEU A 36 -12.71 11.14 -21.85
C LEU A 36 -14.09 10.47 -21.81
N ASP A 37 -14.14 9.19 -21.43
CA ASP A 37 -15.35 8.37 -21.51
C ASP A 37 -15.39 7.19 -20.53
N GLN A 38 -14.43 7.06 -19.60
CA GLN A 38 -14.35 5.89 -18.71
C GLN A 38 -15.05 6.09 -17.37
N PHE A 39 -14.63 7.10 -16.60
CA PHE A 39 -15.08 7.30 -15.23
C PHE A 39 -15.70 8.69 -15.09
N SER A 40 -17.03 8.75 -14.98
CA SER A 40 -17.71 10.03 -14.73
C SER A 40 -17.90 10.26 -13.23
N ASP A 41 -17.93 11.52 -12.83
CA ASP A 41 -18.28 11.92 -11.47
C ASP A 41 -19.81 11.91 -11.22
N SER A 42 -20.26 12.52 -10.12
CA SER A 42 -21.69 12.59 -9.79
C SER A 42 -22.47 13.62 -10.62
N TYR A 43 -21.79 14.50 -11.34
CA TYR A 43 -22.37 15.46 -12.27
C TYR A 43 -22.31 14.99 -13.73
N GLY A 44 -21.65 13.86 -14.00
CA GLY A 44 -21.49 13.29 -15.34
C GLY A 44 -20.32 13.88 -16.11
N GLU A 45 -19.41 14.58 -15.43
CA GLU A 45 -18.18 15.12 -15.98
C GLU A 45 -17.06 14.07 -15.91
N PHE A 46 -16.03 14.20 -16.74
CA PHE A 46 -14.87 13.29 -16.77
C PHE A 46 -13.61 14.07 -16.42
N GLU A 47 -13.17 13.98 -15.17
CA GLU A 47 -11.96 14.62 -14.68
C GLU A 47 -10.76 13.69 -14.65
N ASP A 48 -9.60 14.31 -14.47
CA ASP A 48 -8.37 13.61 -14.11
C ASP A 48 -8.51 12.96 -12.73
N TRP A 49 -7.91 11.79 -12.58
CA TRP A 49 -7.96 11.03 -11.34
C TRP A 49 -6.64 10.34 -11.03
N ILE A 50 -6.46 10.00 -9.75
CA ILE A 50 -5.40 9.11 -9.28
C ILE A 50 -6.01 7.95 -8.51
N GLU A 51 -5.42 6.76 -8.62
CA GLU A 51 -5.79 5.62 -7.78
C GLU A 51 -4.82 5.50 -6.61
N LEU A 52 -5.38 5.44 -5.40
CA LEU A 52 -4.64 5.09 -4.19
C LEU A 52 -4.83 3.60 -3.90
N TYR A 53 -3.72 2.86 -3.79
CA TYR A 53 -3.75 1.45 -3.45
C TYR A 53 -3.04 1.17 -2.12
N ASN A 54 -3.77 0.55 -1.19
CA ASN A 54 -3.20 0.02 0.05
C ASN A 54 -2.58 -1.35 -0.22
N THR A 55 -1.25 -1.40 -0.25
CA THR A 55 -0.45 -2.62 -0.46
C THR A 55 -0.38 -3.53 0.76
N SER A 56 -0.90 -3.08 1.92
CA SER A 56 -0.86 -3.82 3.17
C SER A 56 -2.14 -4.64 3.40
N ALA A 57 -2.04 -5.62 4.30
CA ALA A 57 -3.19 -6.40 4.76
C ALA A 57 -3.97 -5.71 5.91
N ALA A 58 -3.54 -4.54 6.35
CA ALA A 58 -4.15 -3.80 7.45
C ALA A 58 -4.93 -2.59 6.93
N VAL A 59 -5.92 -2.15 7.71
CA VAL A 59 -6.61 -0.87 7.44
C VAL A 59 -5.64 0.28 7.67
N VAL A 60 -5.61 1.23 6.75
CA VAL A 60 -4.83 2.46 6.84
C VAL A 60 -5.80 3.64 6.89
N ASP A 61 -5.68 4.48 7.92
CA ASP A 61 -6.38 5.75 8.01
C ASP A 61 -5.58 6.82 7.26
N ILE A 62 -6.20 7.41 6.24
CA ILE A 62 -5.63 8.49 5.41
C ILE A 62 -6.21 9.86 5.78
N SER A 63 -6.95 9.95 6.89
CA SER A 63 -7.46 11.23 7.37
C SER A 63 -6.32 12.22 7.59
N GLY A 64 -6.47 13.44 7.05
CA GLY A 64 -5.45 14.48 7.14
C GLY A 64 -4.29 14.35 6.15
N TRP A 65 -4.29 13.33 5.29
CA TRP A 65 -3.34 13.26 4.18
C TRP A 65 -3.70 14.29 3.10
N TYR A 66 -2.69 14.70 2.34
CA TYR A 66 -2.83 15.61 1.21
C TYR A 66 -1.89 15.20 0.08
N LEU A 67 -2.29 15.52 -1.15
CA LEU A 67 -1.45 15.39 -2.33
C LEU A 67 -0.72 16.71 -2.57
N SER A 68 0.59 16.67 -2.79
CA SER A 68 1.39 17.85 -3.12
C SER A 68 2.40 17.53 -4.21
N ASP A 69 2.62 18.51 -5.08
CA ASP A 69 3.68 18.57 -6.08
C ASP A 69 4.89 19.40 -5.60
N ASN A 70 4.85 19.89 -4.36
CA ASN A 70 5.98 20.58 -3.73
C ASN A 70 6.97 19.57 -3.13
N PRO A 71 8.30 19.74 -3.35
CA PRO A 71 9.34 18.88 -2.76
C PRO A 71 9.39 18.88 -1.24
#